data_AF-A0A0B2V6G0-F1
#
_entry.id   AF-A0A0B2V6G0-F1
#
_cell.length_a   1.000
_cell.length_b   1.000
_cell.length_c   1.000
_cell.angle_alpha   90.00
_cell.angle_beta   90.00
_cell.angle_gamma   90.00
#
_symmetry.space_group_name_H-M   'P 1'
#
loop_
_entity.id
_entity.type
_entity.pdbx_description
1 polymer ?
#
loop_
_entity_poly.entity_id
_entity_poly.type
_entity_poly.pdbx_seq_one_letter_code
_entity_poly.pdbx_strand_id
1 'polypeptide(L)'
;MAHPVILHVAVVGFHHKKGCQVEFSYPSMSDATGEVPSAWQNLPSLALPDGAHNVDQDVIYFLLPSLENANQAVFGISCYRQMSAQVRFVECIFNGYYHSFLFTSGR
;
A
#
# COMPACT_ATOMS: atom_id res chain seq x y z
N MET A 1 3.31 23.85 -9.16
CA MET A 1 3.16 22.52 -9.78
C MET A 1 2.03 21.81 -9.06
N ALA A 2 1.08 21.20 -9.78
CA ALA A 2 0.02 20.42 -9.15
C ALA A 2 0.63 19.10 -8.65
N HIS A 3 0.49 18.80 -7.35
CA HIS A 3 0.88 17.49 -6.83
C HIS A 3 -0.16 16.45 -7.24
N PRO A 4 0.27 15.26 -7.71
CA PRO A 4 -0.67 14.18 -8.01
C PRO A 4 -1.37 13.73 -6.73
N VAL A 5 -2.68 13.47 -6.83
CA VAL A 5 -3.52 13.04 -5.71
C VAL A 5 -3.11 11.64 -5.24
N ILE A 6 -2.83 10.74 -6.19
CA ILE A 6 -2.28 9.41 -5.96
C ILE A 6 -0.79 9.46 -6.28
N LEU A 7 0.05 9.14 -5.30
CA LEU A 7 1.50 9.04 -5.48
C LEU A 7 1.88 7.71 -6.13
N HIS A 8 1.35 6.60 -5.59
CA HIS A 8 1.63 5.25 -6.07
C HIS A 8 0.41 4.35 -5.92
N VAL A 9 0.32 3.35 -6.77
CA VAL A 9 -0.55 2.18 -6.63
C VAL A 9 0.35 0.96 -6.57
N ALA A 10 0.15 0.11 -5.58
CA ALA A 10 0.99 -1.06 -5.34
C ALA A 10 0.15 -2.33 -5.19
N VAL A 11 0.74 -3.47 -5.53
CA VAL A 11 0.19 -4.78 -5.20
C VAL A 11 1.09 -5.39 -4.15
N VAL A 12 0.50 -5.73 -3.00
CA VAL A 12 1.20 -6.44 -1.93
C VAL A 12 0.72 -7.89 -1.92
N GLY A 13 1.65 -8.82 -1.76
CA GLY A 13 1.39 -10.25 -1.64
C GLY A 13 2.12 -10.84 -0.44
N PHE A 14 1.80 -12.09 -0.11
CA PHE A 14 2.45 -12.82 0.98
C PHE A 14 3.19 -14.05 0.46
N HIS A 15 4.50 -14.10 0.71
CA HIS A 15 5.31 -15.28 0.44
C HIS A 15 5.61 -16.00 1.76
N HIS A 16 5.18 -17.25 1.90
CA HIS A 16 5.31 -18.06 3.13
C HIS A 16 6.71 -18.15 3.76
N LYS A 17 7.79 -17.91 2.99
CA LYS A 17 9.18 -17.80 3.52
C LYS A 17 9.69 -16.38 3.74
N LYS A 18 9.14 -15.38 3.04
CA LYS A 18 9.68 -14.01 3.00
C LYS A 18 8.75 -12.97 3.65
N GLY A 19 7.53 -13.35 4.00
CA GLY A 19 6.51 -12.44 4.51
C GLY A 19 5.85 -11.61 3.41
N CYS A 20 5.34 -10.44 3.80
CA CYS A 20 4.67 -9.49 2.92
C CYS A 20 5.67 -8.82 1.98
N GLN A 21 5.34 -8.71 0.69
CA GLN A 21 6.21 -8.11 -0.34
C GLN A 21 5.39 -7.28 -1.32
N VAL A 22 5.98 -6.18 -1.82
CA VAL A 22 5.44 -5.48 -2.99
C VAL A 22 5.73 -6.32 -4.23
N GLU A 23 4.68 -6.80 -4.90
CA GLU A 23 4.77 -7.56 -6.16
C GLU A 23 4.78 -6.65 -7.39
N PHE A 24 4.11 -5.49 -7.29
CA PHE A 24 4.00 -4.51 -8.37
C PHE A 24 3.82 -3.10 -7.81
N SER A 25 4.28 -2.08 -8.52
CA SER A 25 3.95 -0.69 -8.20
C SER A 25 3.95 0.22 -9.43
N TYR A 26 3.10 1.25 -9.40
CA TYR A 26 2.99 2.27 -10.44
C TYR A 26 2.65 3.66 -9.85
N PRO A 27 3.43 4.72 -10.14
CA PRO A 27 4.79 4.67 -10.68
C PRO A 27 5.68 3.78 -9.80
N SER A 28 6.72 3.19 -10.39
CA SER A 28 7.62 2.27 -9.67
C SER A 28 8.13 2.93 -8.38
N MET A 29 7.84 2.32 -7.24
CA MET A 29 8.37 2.72 -5.94
C MET A 29 9.79 2.19 -5.73
N SER A 30 10.18 1.18 -6.50
CA SER A 30 11.49 0.57 -6.42
C SER A 30 12.59 1.58 -6.77
N ASP A 31 13.62 1.63 -5.94
CA ASP A 31 14.84 2.35 -6.27
C ASP A 31 15.67 1.60 -7.34
N ALA A 32 16.89 2.06 -7.60
CA ALA A 32 17.78 1.43 -8.58
C ALA A 32 18.13 -0.04 -8.27
N THR A 33 17.88 -0.51 -7.03
CA THR A 33 18.11 -1.90 -6.60
C THR A 33 16.87 -2.78 -6.74
N GLY A 34 15.72 -2.19 -7.07
CA GLY A 34 14.44 -2.92 -7.15
C GLY A 34 13.64 -2.93 -5.85
N GLU A 35 14.17 -2.36 -4.77
CA GLU A 35 13.55 -2.40 -3.44
C GLU A 35 12.77 -1.11 -3.12
N VAL A 36 11.74 -1.24 -2.26
CA VAL A 36 11.01 -0.08 -1.75
C VAL A 36 11.94 0.83 -0.94
N PRO A 37 11.70 2.15 -0.91
CA PRO A 37 12.54 3.08 -0.17
C PRO A 37 12.66 2.65 1.29
N SER A 38 13.84 2.81 1.90
CA SER A 38 14.09 2.39 3.28
C SER A 38 13.09 2.98 4.28
N ALA A 39 12.67 4.23 4.07
CA ALA A 39 11.65 4.89 4.87
C ALA A 39 10.27 4.19 4.83
N TRP A 40 10.01 3.41 3.78
CA TRP A 40 8.77 2.65 3.54
C TRP A 40 8.99 1.14 3.64
N GLN A 41 10.08 0.66 4.25
CA GLN A 41 10.35 -0.77 4.41
C GLN A 41 9.20 -1.57 5.06
N ASN A 42 8.40 -0.92 5.91
CA ASN A 42 7.28 -1.55 6.62
C ASN A 42 5.96 -1.50 5.84
N LEU A 43 5.94 -0.84 4.67
CA LEU A 43 4.75 -0.69 3.83
C LEU A 43 4.04 -2.02 3.56
N PRO A 44 4.73 -3.11 3.16
CA PRO A 44 4.06 -4.39 2.89
C PRO A 44 3.33 -4.96 4.11
N SER A 45 3.90 -4.83 5.30
CA SER A 45 3.30 -5.34 6.54
C SER A 45 2.16 -4.46 7.04
N LEU A 46 2.19 -3.15 6.75
CA LEU A 46 1.08 -2.23 7.04
C LEU A 46 -0.10 -2.45 6.10
N ALA A 47 0.19 -2.74 4.83
CA ALA A 47 -0.83 -3.02 3.83
C ALA A 47 -1.48 -4.40 3.98
N LEU A 48 -0.73 -5.37 4.51
CA LEU A 48 -1.17 -6.74 4.76
C LEU A 48 -0.80 -7.17 6.20
N PRO A 49 -1.66 -6.89 7.18
CA PRO A 49 -1.44 -7.28 8.56
C PRO A 49 -1.71 -8.78 8.73
N ASP A 50 -1.06 -9.37 9.74
CA ASP A 50 -1.13 -10.81 10.00
C ASP A 50 -2.58 -11.32 10.14
N GLY A 51 -3.48 -10.52 10.70
CA GLY A 51 -4.91 -10.86 10.88
C GLY A 51 -5.74 -10.96 9.59
N ALA A 52 -5.20 -10.62 8.42
CA ALA A 52 -5.95 -10.59 7.16
C ALA A 52 -6.54 -11.94 6.73
N HIS A 53 -6.04 -13.05 7.25
CA HIS A 53 -6.58 -14.39 6.97
C HIS A 53 -7.88 -14.71 7.74
N ASN A 54 -8.28 -13.85 8.67
CA ASN A 54 -9.48 -14.05 9.50
C ASN A 54 -10.73 -13.38 8.91
N VAL A 55 -10.59 -12.66 7.79
CA VAL A 55 -11.67 -11.90 7.16
C VAL A 55 -11.64 -12.08 5.65
N ASP A 56 -12.83 -12.18 5.05
CA ASP A 56 -12.94 -12.33 3.60
C ASP A 56 -12.52 -11.08 2.83
N GLN A 57 -12.67 -9.90 3.44
CA GLN A 57 -12.26 -8.61 2.90
C GLN A 57 -12.16 -7.56 4.01
N ASP A 58 -11.27 -6.58 3.84
CA ASP A 58 -11.16 -5.45 4.75
C ASP A 58 -10.46 -4.25 4.08
N VAL A 59 -10.48 -3.11 4.76
CA VAL A 59 -9.81 -1.86 4.37
C VAL A 59 -8.96 -1.33 5.52
N ILE A 60 -7.70 -1.01 5.23
CA ILE A 60 -6.73 -0.52 6.20
C ILE A 60 -6.28 0.87 5.80
N TYR A 61 -6.18 1.75 6.78
CA TYR A 61 -5.68 3.11 6.63
C TYR A 61 -4.41 3.25 7.48
N PHE A 62 -3.35 3.82 6.90
CA PHE A 62 -2.09 4.03 7.60
C PHE A 62 -1.36 5.28 7.09
N LEU A 63 -0.32 5.67 7.82
CA LEU A 63 0.54 6.79 7.48
C LEU A 63 1.96 6.30 7.24
N LEU A 64 2.59 6.85 6.21
CA LEU A 64 4.01 6.69 5.91
C LEU A 64 4.72 8.05 6.02
N PRO A 65 6.02 8.08 6.33
CA PRO A 65 6.80 9.31 6.24
C PRO A 65 6.85 9.79 4.78
N SER A 66 6.77 11.10 4.55
CA SER A 66 7.02 11.65 3.20
C SER A 66 8.48 11.49 2.80
N LEU A 67 8.70 11.13 1.53
CA LEU A 67 10.04 11.00 0.95
C LEU A 67 10.65 12.36 0.55
N GLU A 68 9.80 13.39 0.41
CA GLU A 68 10.23 14.74 -0.01
C GLU A 68 10.41 15.68 1.20
N ASN A 69 9.62 15.50 2.26
CA ASN A 69 9.60 16.41 3.41
C ASN A 69 9.42 15.65 4.73
N ALA A 70 10.42 15.69 5.60
CA ALA A 70 10.41 14.99 6.88
C ALA A 70 9.29 15.40 7.85
N ASN A 71 8.69 16.58 7.67
CA ASN A 71 7.58 17.08 8.51
C ASN A 71 6.20 16.73 7.93
N GLN A 72 6.12 15.90 6.90
CA GLN A 72 4.89 15.50 6.24
C GLN A 72 4.70 13.98 6.29
N ALA A 73 3.44 13.57 6.23
CA ALA A 73 3.05 12.17 6.11
C ALA A 73 2.28 11.96 4.80
N VAL A 74 2.37 10.73 4.33
CA VAL A 74 1.67 10.20 3.16
C VAL A 74 0.61 9.23 3.66
N PHE A 75 -0.58 9.29 3.09
CA PHE A 75 -1.70 8.47 3.52
C PHE A 75 -1.81 7.22 2.65
N GLY A 76 -1.78 6.04 3.26
CA GLY A 76 -1.94 4.75 2.59
C GLY A 76 -3.34 4.19 2.83
N ILE A 77 -3.95 3.67 1.77
CA ILE A 77 -5.19 2.89 1.83
C ILE A 77 -4.91 1.52 1.21
N SER A 78 -5.07 0.45 1.98
CA SER A 78 -4.97 -0.92 1.49
C SER A 78 -6.34 -1.57 1.54
N CYS A 79 -6.78 -2.14 0.40
CA CYS A 79 -8.00 -2.91 0.32
C CYS A 79 -7.66 -4.34 -0.08
N TYR A 80 -8.30 -5.31 0.57
CA TYR A 80 -8.03 -6.72 0.26
C TYR A 80 -9.24 -7.60 0.32
N ARG A 81 -9.12 -8.71 -0.40
CA ARG A 81 -10.09 -9.78 -0.42
C ARG A 81 -9.37 -11.13 -0.45
N GLN A 82 -9.79 -12.05 0.39
CA GLN A 82 -9.31 -13.41 0.40
C GLN A 82 -9.81 -14.14 -0.86
N MET A 83 -8.88 -14.72 -1.61
CA MET A 83 -9.17 -15.64 -2.72
C MET A 83 -8.54 -17.00 -2.45
N SER A 84 -9.07 -18.07 -3.05
CA SER A 84 -8.64 -19.45 -2.77
C SER A 84 -7.12 -19.60 -2.92
N ALA A 85 -6.45 -19.87 -1.80
CA ALA A 85 -4.99 -20.05 -1.63
C ALA A 85 -4.09 -18.84 -1.93
N GLN A 86 -4.61 -17.67 -2.31
CA GLN A 86 -3.81 -16.49 -2.63
C GLN A 86 -4.51 -15.21 -2.15
N VAL A 87 -3.87 -14.45 -1.26
CA VAL A 87 -4.34 -13.11 -0.90
C VAL A 87 -3.51 -12.10 -1.70
N ARG A 88 -4.18 -11.30 -2.54
CA ARG A 88 -3.58 -10.27 -3.38
C ARG A 88 -4.23 -8.94 -3.05
N PHE A 89 -3.41 -7.92 -2.79
CA PHE A 89 -3.84 -6.62 -2.29
C PHE A 89 -3.66 -5.57 -3.37
N VAL A 90 -4.56 -4.59 -3.43
CA VAL A 90 -4.30 -3.35 -4.18
C VAL A 90 -4.26 -2.23 -3.16
N GLU A 91 -3.11 -1.59 -3.06
CA GLU A 91 -2.85 -0.46 -2.19
C GLU A 91 -2.73 0.81 -3.03
N CYS A 92 -3.34 1.89 -2.56
CA CYS A 92 -3.19 3.23 -3.13
C CYS A 92 -2.54 4.15 -2.08
N ILE A 93 -1.44 4.78 -2.45
CA ILE A 93 -0.69 5.74 -1.64
C ILE A 93 -1.03 7.15 -2.12
N PHE A 94 -1.53 8.01 -1.22
CA PHE A 94 -2.04 9.35 -1.51
C PHE A 94 -1.23 10.45 -0.83
N ASN A 95 -1.15 11.62 -1.47
CA ASN A 95 -0.56 12.81 -0.84
C ASN A 95 -1.51 13.36 0.24
N GLY A 96 -1.01 13.55 1.47
CA GLY A 96 -1.80 13.79 2.69
C GLY A 96 -2.55 15.12 2.81
N TYR A 97 -2.81 15.83 1.71
CA TYR A 97 -3.57 17.09 1.75
C TYR A 97 -5.06 16.80 1.50
N TYR A 98 -5.82 16.73 2.59
CA TYR A 98 -7.29 16.83 2.66
C TYR A 98 -8.05 16.10 1.54
N HIS A 99 -8.46 14.84 1.69
CA HIS A 99 -9.71 14.35 1.10
C HIS A 99 -10.00 12.90 1.53
N SER A 100 -11.24 12.65 1.97
CA SER A 100 -11.79 11.31 2.13
C SER A 100 -12.13 10.74 0.75
N PHE A 101 -11.50 9.64 0.34
CA PHE A 101 -11.81 8.98 -0.93
C PHE A 101 -12.56 7.66 -0.67
N LEU A 102 -13.75 7.56 -1.24
CA LEU A 102 -14.62 6.38 -1.18
C LEU A 102 -14.37 5.54 -2.44
N PHE A 103 -13.73 4.38 -2.32
CA PHE A 103 -13.69 3.40 -3.40
C PHE A 103 -14.97 2.57 -3.38
N THR A 104 -15.85 2.78 -4.35
CA THR A 104 -16.94 1.84 -4.62
C THR A 104 -16.37 0.68 -5.44
N SER A 105 -16.28 -0.52 -4.85
CA SER A 105 -16.05 -1.74 -5.63
C SER A 105 -17.23 -1.92 -6.59
N GLY A 106 -16.97 -1.74 -7.89
CA GLY A 106 -17.94 -2.02 -8.96
C GLY A 106 -18.15 -3.52 -9.10
N ARG A 107 -19.42 -3.91 -9.29
CA ARG A 107 -19.87 -5.31 -9.41
C ARG A 107 -19.16 -6.10 -10.50
#